data_AF-A0A6L3EQY5-F1
#
_entry.id   AF-A0A6L3EQY5-F1
#
_cell.length_a   1.000
_cell.length_b   1.000
_cell.length_c   1.000
_cell.angle_alpha   90.00
_cell.angle_beta   90.00
_cell.angle_gamma   90.00
#
_symmetry.space_group_name_H-M   'P 1'
#
loop_
_entity.id
_entity.type
_entity.pdbx_description
1 polymer ?
#
loop_
_entity_poly.entity_id
_entity_poly.type
_entity_poly.pdbx_seq_one_letter_code
_entity_poly.pdbx_strand_id
1 'polypeptide(L)'
;MAALTNNFPRFDRNDLRMTLVVTRREVRDSFRDWRIVIPIILLTIAFPGLMNFTAARLLGFVQNYGAELIGNQLIPFLLLVVGFFPMSFSLIIALEAFVGEKERRSLEPLLGTPLTNTQLYFGKMLAALVPPLLASYLGMSVYLVSLYFNVGWRPELELLAQAMVLTTVQGVIMVAGAVIVSSQVTSVRAANLLASFIIVPMALLIQAEAAALFWGNHAGLWWLALALFITALMLMRMGVRIFNREELMGREIDQLRIGWMLSQFWGHFSGRFENNEYPNPLEWYRQNWRILKGLKTAVFAQLVALIGAILLGAFLASKFEFTGALKADLTGSNMTENLEAMQVYLSALPLFIFFQNIRALTLQSLLGVFTFGVLGILVSMLPWGIISFVTMQFYLAGQNPFTFMLATVVPHAVVELPALLIASAAGLRWHAVVIAPPPRQTLSEAFLQAAAEFTRLFVGVVIPLLFISAMIEGFVTPRIVVALYGG
;
A
#
# COMPACT_ATOMS: atom_id res chain seq x y z
N MET A 1 -14.41 18.92 -16.32
CA MET A 1 -13.60 19.89 -15.55
C MET A 1 -14.40 20.73 -14.55
N ALA A 2 -15.74 20.62 -14.48
CA ALA A 2 -16.57 21.40 -13.53
C ALA A 2 -17.08 20.61 -12.29
N ALA A 3 -16.68 19.35 -12.10
CA ALA A 3 -17.14 18.50 -10.99
C ALA A 3 -16.03 18.10 -9.99
N LEU A 4 -14.83 18.67 -10.14
CA LEU A 4 -13.69 18.42 -9.23
C LEU A 4 -13.44 19.57 -8.25
N THR A 5 -14.23 20.64 -8.31
CA THR A 5 -14.23 21.71 -7.31
C THR A 5 -15.30 21.45 -6.25
N ASN A 6 -15.25 20.27 -5.61
CA ASN A 6 -15.79 20.18 -4.25
C ASN A 6 -14.75 20.85 -3.36
N ASN A 7 -14.99 22.14 -3.08
CA ASN A 7 -14.25 22.92 -2.10
C ASN A 7 -14.05 22.06 -0.85
N PHE A 8 -12.81 21.64 -0.60
CA PHE A 8 -12.44 21.25 0.76
C PHE A 8 -12.84 22.43 1.65
N PRO A 9 -13.58 22.22 2.75
CA PRO A 9 -13.74 23.29 3.73
C PRO A 9 -12.32 23.71 4.10
N ARG A 10 -12.01 25.01 3.89
CA ARG A 10 -10.72 25.56 4.29
C ARG A 10 -10.58 25.29 5.76
N PHE A 11 -9.66 24.40 6.12
CA PHE A 11 -9.39 24.04 7.50
C PHE A 11 -8.77 25.27 8.16
N ASP A 12 -9.59 26.05 8.86
CA ASP A 12 -9.16 27.31 9.45
C ASP A 12 -8.48 27.07 10.80
N ARG A 13 -7.78 28.08 11.33
CA ARG A 13 -7.20 28.04 12.68
C ARG A 13 -8.25 27.73 13.74
N ASN A 14 -9.50 28.17 13.54
CA ASN A 14 -10.61 27.84 14.42
C ASN A 14 -10.95 26.34 14.38
N ASP A 15 -10.93 25.70 13.20
CA ASP A 15 -11.17 24.26 13.07
C ASP A 15 -10.10 23.44 13.79
N LEU A 16 -8.82 23.84 13.64
CA LEU A 16 -7.71 23.24 14.39
C LEU A 16 -7.90 23.40 15.89
N ARG A 17 -8.27 24.60 16.35
CA ARG A 17 -8.49 24.88 17.77
C ARG A 17 -9.61 23.99 18.34
N MET A 18 -10.74 23.88 17.64
CA MET A 18 -11.86 23.06 18.10
C MET A 18 -11.51 21.57 18.10
N THR A 19 -10.80 21.10 17.08
CA THR A 19 -10.26 19.74 17.01
C THR A 19 -9.36 19.44 18.21
N LEU A 20 -8.41 20.34 18.51
CA LEU A 20 -7.49 20.19 19.64
C LEU A 20 -8.17 20.25 21.00
N VAL A 21 -9.29 20.98 21.15
CA VAL A 21 -10.09 20.96 22.38
C VAL A 21 -10.66 19.57 22.64
N VAL A 22 -11.22 18.93 21.61
CA VAL A 22 -11.71 17.55 21.70
C VAL A 22 -10.56 16.60 22.01
N THR A 23 -9.47 16.68 21.24
CA THR A 23 -8.29 15.84 21.45
C THR A 23 -7.74 15.97 22.86
N ARG A 24 -7.57 17.19 23.38
CA ARG A 24 -7.02 17.42 24.71
C ARG A 24 -7.92 16.84 25.81
N ARG A 25 -9.24 16.95 25.66
CA ARG A 25 -10.20 16.37 26.60
C ARG A 25 -10.08 14.85 26.61
N GLU A 26 -10.20 14.22 25.45
CA GLU A 26 -10.19 12.76 25.30
C GLU A 26 -8.84 12.14 25.71
N VAL A 27 -7.72 12.79 25.38
CA VAL A 27 -6.38 12.37 25.83
C VAL A 27 -6.28 12.44 27.36
N ARG A 28 -6.78 13.51 27.97
CA ARG A 28 -6.78 13.65 29.43
C ARG A 28 -7.65 12.58 30.09
N ASP A 29 -8.80 12.27 29.51
CA ASP A 29 -9.69 11.23 30.02
C ASP A 29 -9.04 9.85 29.86
N SER A 30 -8.36 9.59 28.72
CA SER A 30 -7.57 8.37 28.50
C SER A 30 -6.44 8.19 29.52
N PHE A 31 -5.72 9.26 29.87
CA PHE A 31 -4.68 9.22 30.91
C PHE A 31 -5.22 9.08 32.34
N ARG A 32 -6.53 9.29 32.55
CA ARG A 32 -7.19 9.08 33.84
C ARG A 32 -7.80 7.69 33.95
N ASP A 33 -8.00 7.01 32.82
CA ASP A 33 -8.47 5.63 32.82
C ASP A 33 -7.30 4.67 33.07
N TRP A 34 -7.23 4.15 34.29
CA TRP A 34 -6.21 3.18 34.70
C TRP A 34 -6.23 1.91 33.83
N ARG A 35 -7.38 1.54 33.25
CA ARG A 35 -7.52 0.34 32.41
C ARG A 35 -6.80 0.51 31.07
N ILE A 36 -6.61 1.74 30.61
CA ILE A 36 -5.85 2.08 29.40
C ILE A 36 -4.38 2.32 29.77
N VAL A 37 -4.14 3.09 30.83
CA VAL A 37 -2.78 3.51 31.22
C VAL A 37 -1.91 2.36 31.72
N ILE A 38 -2.45 1.45 32.56
CA ILE A 38 -1.64 0.36 33.14
C ILE A 38 -1.08 -0.56 32.05
N PRO A 39 -1.88 -1.10 31.10
CA PRO A 39 -1.34 -1.94 30.03
C PRO A 39 -0.31 -1.22 29.17
N ILE A 40 -0.55 0.06 28.83
CA ILE A 40 0.38 0.86 28.02
C ILE A 40 1.72 1.02 28.76
N ILE A 41 1.71 1.42 30.03
CA ILE A 41 2.93 1.58 30.82
C ILE A 41 3.64 0.24 31.00
N LEU A 42 2.90 -0.82 31.33
CA LEU A 42 3.45 -2.15 31.52
C LEU A 42 4.19 -2.61 30.26
N LEU A 43 3.57 -2.48 29.09
CA LEU A 43 4.21 -2.85 27.83
C LEU A 43 5.39 -1.93 27.50
N THR A 44 5.25 -0.63 27.72
CA THR A 44 6.30 0.34 27.42
C THR A 44 7.58 0.10 28.23
N ILE A 45 7.46 -0.42 29.46
CA ILE A 45 8.61 -0.64 30.34
C ILE A 45 9.08 -2.10 30.28
N ALA A 46 8.17 -3.07 30.38
CA ALA A 46 8.52 -4.49 30.44
C ALA A 46 8.99 -5.02 29.08
N PHE A 47 8.40 -4.55 27.99
CA PHE A 47 8.67 -5.08 26.65
C PHE A 47 10.09 -4.75 26.15
N PRO A 48 10.61 -3.51 26.29
CA PRO A 48 12.02 -3.24 26.01
C PRO A 48 12.99 -4.11 26.81
N GLY A 49 12.69 -4.38 28.08
CA GLY A 49 13.50 -5.26 28.92
C GLY A 49 13.54 -6.69 28.38
N LEU A 50 12.37 -7.24 28.01
CA LEU A 50 12.26 -8.54 27.37
C LEU A 50 13.01 -8.59 26.03
N MET A 51 12.90 -7.54 25.20
CA MET A 51 13.58 -7.47 23.91
C MET A 51 15.10 -7.34 24.07
N ASN A 52 15.58 -6.63 25.10
CA ASN A 52 17.00 -6.58 25.41
C ASN A 52 17.53 -7.95 25.85
N PHE A 53 16.80 -8.66 26.73
CA PHE A 53 17.13 -10.03 27.11
C PHE A 53 17.20 -10.97 25.90
N THR A 54 16.20 -10.90 25.01
CA THR A 54 16.16 -11.68 23.77
C THR A 54 17.31 -11.31 22.84
N ALA A 55 17.62 -10.01 22.68
CA ALA A 55 18.75 -9.56 21.88
C ALA A 55 20.08 -10.12 22.41
N ALA A 56 20.33 -10.01 23.72
CA ALA A 56 21.53 -10.55 24.35
C ALA A 56 21.66 -12.07 24.16
N ARG A 57 20.55 -12.81 24.31
CA ARG A 57 20.54 -14.27 24.13
C ARG A 57 20.78 -14.68 22.67
N LEU A 58 20.16 -13.97 21.72
CA LEU A 58 20.35 -14.21 20.29
C LEU A 58 21.79 -13.89 19.86
N LEU A 59 22.33 -12.75 20.27
CA LEU A 59 23.71 -12.37 19.99
C LEU A 59 24.70 -13.41 20.53
N GLY A 60 24.54 -13.84 21.78
CA GLY A 60 25.40 -14.87 22.37
C GLY A 60 25.26 -16.23 21.66
N PHE A 61 24.05 -16.62 21.25
CA PHE A 61 23.85 -17.84 20.46
C PHE A 61 24.58 -17.76 19.11
N VAL A 62 24.35 -16.67 18.37
CA VAL A 62 24.91 -16.44 17.03
C VAL A 62 26.44 -16.33 17.05
N GLN A 63 27.01 -15.69 18.09
CA GLN A 63 28.45 -15.63 18.33
C GLN A 63 29.08 -17.01 18.49
N ASN A 64 28.41 -17.94 19.18
CA ASN A 64 28.91 -19.31 19.34
C ASN A 64 29.02 -20.08 18.02
N TYR A 65 28.30 -19.67 16.97
CA TYR A 65 28.35 -20.26 15.63
C TYR A 65 29.15 -19.41 14.63
N GLY A 66 29.84 -18.35 15.07
CA GLY A 66 30.64 -17.47 14.22
C GLY A 66 29.82 -16.62 13.24
N ALA A 67 28.52 -16.42 13.49
CA ALA A 67 27.60 -15.75 12.56
C ALA A 67 27.26 -14.30 12.96
N GLU A 68 28.22 -13.56 13.52
CA GLU A 68 28.03 -12.24 14.16
C GLU A 68 27.25 -11.22 13.31
N LEU A 69 27.39 -11.27 11.98
CA LEU A 69 26.65 -10.42 11.04
C LEU A 69 25.14 -10.57 11.18
N ILE A 70 24.64 -11.80 11.36
CA ILE A 70 23.21 -12.09 11.52
C ILE A 70 22.71 -11.45 12.82
N GLY A 71 23.49 -11.54 13.90
CA GLY A 71 23.13 -11.02 15.20
C GLY A 71 22.91 -9.50 15.19
N ASN A 72 23.84 -8.77 14.56
CA ASN A 72 23.76 -7.30 14.46
C ASN A 72 22.59 -6.81 13.61
N GLN A 73 22.18 -7.60 12.59
CA GLN A 73 21.04 -7.25 11.73
C GLN A 73 19.67 -7.51 12.37
N LEU A 74 19.60 -8.27 13.47
CA LEU A 74 18.34 -8.50 14.20
C LEU A 74 17.99 -7.36 15.18
N ILE A 75 18.95 -6.55 15.60
CA ILE A 75 18.71 -5.44 16.53
C ILE A 75 17.74 -4.38 15.94
N PRO A 76 17.91 -3.91 14.69
CA PRO A 76 16.95 -3.02 14.04
C PRO A 76 15.53 -3.58 13.97
N PHE A 77 15.39 -4.90 13.76
CA PHE A 77 14.08 -5.55 13.79
C PHE A 77 13.43 -5.45 15.16
N LEU A 78 14.16 -5.79 16.23
CA LEU A 78 13.64 -5.69 17.59
C LEU A 78 13.24 -4.26 17.96
N LEU A 79 13.95 -3.23 17.45
CA LEU A 79 13.56 -1.83 17.61
C LEU A 79 12.18 -1.52 17.01
N LEU A 80 11.89 -1.99 15.79
CA LEU A 80 10.58 -1.82 15.16
C LEU A 80 9.47 -2.52 15.95
N VAL A 81 9.75 -3.74 16.42
CA VAL A 81 8.81 -4.52 17.24
C VAL A 81 8.52 -3.79 18.56
N VAL A 82 9.54 -3.27 19.25
CA VAL A 82 9.35 -2.45 20.47
C VAL A 82 8.47 -1.23 20.20
N GLY A 83 8.63 -0.60 19.05
CA GLY A 83 7.77 0.50 18.62
C GLY A 83 6.31 0.08 18.41
N PHE A 84 6.11 -1.02 17.69
CA PHE A 84 4.78 -1.45 17.28
C PHE A 84 3.90 -1.92 18.45
N PHE A 85 4.46 -2.57 19.46
CA PHE A 85 3.66 -3.19 20.51
C PHE A 85 2.80 -2.18 21.29
N PRO A 86 3.36 -1.09 21.87
CA PRO A 86 2.55 -0.04 22.49
C PRO A 86 1.61 0.63 21.49
N MET A 87 2.06 0.83 20.24
CA MET A 87 1.21 1.38 19.18
C MET A 87 -0.04 0.54 18.93
N SER A 88 0.03 -0.78 19.05
CA SER A 88 -1.14 -1.65 18.82
C SER A 88 -2.33 -1.36 19.74
N PHE A 89 -2.11 -0.74 20.91
CA PHE A 89 -3.20 -0.30 21.80
C PHE A 89 -4.03 0.86 21.22
N SER A 90 -3.49 1.62 20.27
CA SER A 90 -4.25 2.67 19.58
C SER A 90 -5.46 2.11 18.84
N LEU A 91 -5.40 0.86 18.42
CA LEU A 91 -6.50 0.17 17.75
C LEU A 91 -7.69 -0.03 18.69
N ILE A 92 -7.44 -0.48 19.92
CA ILE A 92 -8.50 -0.68 20.93
C ILE A 92 -9.18 0.65 21.25
N ILE A 93 -8.38 1.68 21.55
CA ILE A 93 -8.90 3.02 21.88
C ILE A 93 -9.70 3.60 20.70
N ALA A 94 -9.18 3.47 19.48
CA ALA A 94 -9.84 3.98 18.28
C ALA A 94 -11.13 3.22 17.92
N LEU A 95 -11.19 1.91 18.16
CA LEU A 95 -12.39 1.09 17.91
C LEU A 95 -13.51 1.41 18.91
N GLU A 96 -13.17 1.71 20.16
CA GLU A 96 -14.15 2.12 21.17
C GLU A 96 -14.62 3.58 20.99
N ALA A 97 -13.88 4.41 20.26
CA ALA A 97 -14.12 5.86 20.19
C ALA A 97 -15.54 6.26 19.71
N PHE A 98 -16.13 5.55 18.74
CA PHE A 98 -17.50 5.83 18.27
C PHE A 98 -18.49 4.73 18.68
N VAL A 99 -18.10 3.47 18.60
CA VAL A 99 -18.96 2.34 19.00
C VAL A 99 -19.26 2.38 20.50
N GLY A 100 -18.29 2.74 21.32
CA GLY A 100 -18.47 2.88 22.76
C GLY A 100 -19.51 3.94 23.11
N GLU A 101 -19.56 5.05 22.36
CA GLU A 101 -20.60 6.08 22.54
C GLU A 101 -21.99 5.56 22.12
N LYS A 102 -22.03 4.75 21.07
CA LYS A 102 -23.24 4.11 20.55
C LYS A 102 -23.81 3.13 21.59
N GLU A 103 -22.94 2.30 22.16
CA GLU A 103 -23.30 1.32 23.20
C GLU A 103 -23.70 1.99 24.53
N ARG A 104 -23.05 3.10 24.88
CA ARG A 104 -23.36 3.92 26.08
C ARG A 104 -24.56 4.86 25.89
N ARG A 105 -25.20 4.87 24.72
CA ARG A 105 -26.31 5.76 24.35
C ARG A 105 -26.00 7.26 24.52
N SER A 106 -24.74 7.65 24.28
CA SER A 106 -24.25 9.04 24.36
C SER A 106 -24.12 9.72 23.00
N LEU A 107 -24.73 9.17 21.95
CA LEU A 107 -24.74 9.77 20.61
C LEU A 107 -25.60 11.03 20.51
N GLU A 108 -26.64 11.17 21.33
CA GLU A 108 -27.53 12.35 21.33
C GLU A 108 -26.78 13.65 21.69
N PRO A 109 -25.97 13.69 22.78
CA PRO A 109 -25.07 14.82 23.03
C PRO A 109 -24.10 15.09 21.88
N LEU A 110 -23.59 14.05 21.22
CA LEU A 110 -22.64 14.16 20.11
C LEU A 110 -23.26 14.84 18.89
N LEU A 111 -24.53 14.52 18.59
CA LEU A 111 -25.33 15.17 17.53
C LEU A 111 -25.63 16.65 17.85
N GLY A 112 -25.83 16.97 19.12
CA GLY A 112 -26.09 18.34 19.58
C GLY A 112 -24.85 19.24 19.67
N THR A 113 -23.64 18.71 19.46
CA THR A 113 -22.42 19.53 19.54
C THR A 113 -22.31 20.53 18.39
N PRO A 114 -21.82 21.76 18.63
CA PRO A 114 -21.60 22.75 17.56
C PRO A 114 -20.36 22.44 16.70
N LEU A 115 -19.85 21.20 16.74
CA LEU A 115 -18.66 20.76 16.03
C LEU A 115 -19.01 20.27 14.63
N THR A 116 -18.12 20.48 13.68
CA THR A 116 -18.25 19.87 12.35
C THR A 116 -17.86 18.39 12.39
N ASN A 117 -18.38 17.59 11.45
CA ASN A 117 -18.03 16.16 11.33
C ASN A 117 -16.51 15.96 11.20
N THR A 118 -15.83 16.84 10.46
CA THR A 118 -14.38 16.79 10.28
C THR A 118 -13.60 17.09 11.56
N GLN A 119 -14.01 18.11 12.32
CA GLN A 119 -13.37 18.45 13.61
C GLN A 119 -13.52 17.31 14.62
N LEU A 120 -14.71 16.70 14.69
CA LEU A 120 -15.00 15.59 15.59
C LEU A 120 -14.21 14.33 15.20
N TYR A 121 -14.17 14.00 13.91
CA TYR A 121 -13.40 12.87 13.38
C TYR A 121 -11.90 13.01 13.71
N PHE A 122 -11.26 14.13 13.33
CA PHE A 122 -9.85 14.34 13.65
C PHE A 122 -9.59 14.44 15.15
N GLY A 123 -10.53 15.01 15.90
CA GLY A 123 -10.43 15.15 17.35
C GLY A 123 -10.28 13.81 18.05
N LYS A 124 -11.17 12.86 17.71
CA LYS A 124 -11.16 11.49 18.23
C LYS A 124 -10.01 10.65 17.67
N MET A 125 -9.68 10.81 16.40
CA MET A 125 -8.54 10.14 15.78
C MET A 125 -7.22 10.52 16.45
N LEU A 126 -6.94 11.81 16.63
CA LEU A 126 -5.73 12.26 17.31
C LEU A 126 -5.71 11.84 18.77
N ALA A 127 -6.87 11.82 19.44
CA ALA A 127 -6.95 11.39 20.83
C ALA A 127 -6.58 9.91 21.02
N ALA A 128 -7.00 9.04 20.10
CA ALA A 128 -6.65 7.63 20.12
C ALA A 128 -5.19 7.36 19.70
N LEU A 129 -4.59 8.25 18.91
CA LEU A 129 -3.21 8.11 18.42
C LEU A 129 -2.17 8.54 19.46
N VAL A 130 -2.38 9.66 20.15
CA VAL A 130 -1.35 10.32 20.96
C VAL A 130 -0.82 9.45 22.11
N PRO A 131 -1.65 8.86 23.00
CA PRO A 131 -1.13 8.12 24.15
C PRO A 131 -0.28 6.90 23.74
N PRO A 132 -0.74 6.02 22.81
CA PRO A 132 0.07 4.90 22.32
C PRO A 132 1.33 5.31 21.56
N LEU A 133 1.28 6.41 20.81
CA LEU A 133 2.45 6.93 20.08
C LEU A 133 3.55 7.44 21.01
N LEU A 134 3.17 8.17 22.06
CA LEU A 134 4.12 8.59 23.09
C LEU A 134 4.71 7.39 23.83
N ALA A 135 3.88 6.39 24.14
CA ALA A 135 4.30 5.15 24.76
C ALA A 135 5.29 4.36 23.87
N SER A 136 5.03 4.30 22.57
CA SER A 136 5.92 3.67 21.59
C SER A 136 7.29 4.35 21.54
N TYR A 137 7.34 5.68 21.44
CA TYR A 137 8.59 6.42 21.46
C TYR A 137 9.34 6.29 22.78
N LEU A 138 8.62 6.26 23.90
CA LEU A 138 9.22 5.99 25.20
C LEU A 138 9.82 4.57 25.23
N GLY A 139 9.10 3.57 24.74
CA GLY A 139 9.57 2.19 24.67
C GLY A 139 10.81 2.04 23.81
N MET A 140 10.83 2.66 22.63
CA MET A 140 12.01 2.74 21.75
C MET A 140 13.18 3.41 22.46
N SER A 141 12.95 4.53 23.15
CA SER A 141 13.99 5.25 23.89
C SER A 141 14.58 4.38 25.00
N VAL A 142 13.74 3.72 25.79
CA VAL A 142 14.16 2.79 26.85
C VAL A 142 14.96 1.62 26.27
N TYR A 143 14.52 1.06 25.14
CA TYR A 143 15.22 -0.03 24.46
C TYR A 143 16.62 0.40 23.98
N LEU A 144 16.73 1.56 23.33
CA LEU A 144 18.00 2.09 22.84
C LEU A 144 18.97 2.43 23.97
N VAL A 145 18.48 3.06 25.04
CA VAL A 145 19.28 3.34 26.25
C VAL A 145 19.77 2.03 26.87
N SER A 146 18.91 1.03 26.96
CA SER A 146 19.26 -0.29 27.49
C SER A 146 20.30 -1.01 26.62
N LEU A 147 20.16 -0.98 25.30
CA LEU A 147 21.15 -1.54 24.37
C LEU A 147 22.50 -0.85 24.48
N TYR A 148 22.51 0.47 24.63
CA TYR A 148 23.73 1.24 24.79
C TYR A 148 24.53 0.80 26.03
N PHE A 149 23.85 0.57 27.15
CA PHE A 149 24.53 0.13 28.38
C PHE A 149 24.90 -1.36 28.40
N ASN A 150 24.08 -2.24 27.81
CA ASN A 150 24.29 -3.69 27.89
C ASN A 150 25.19 -4.25 26.77
N VAL A 151 25.07 -3.71 25.56
CA VAL A 151 25.71 -4.25 24.34
C VAL A 151 26.64 -3.23 23.69
N GLY A 152 26.59 -1.96 24.08
CA GLY A 152 27.37 -0.89 23.46
C GLY A 152 26.90 -0.51 22.06
N TRP A 153 25.76 -1.05 21.61
CA TRP A 153 25.22 -0.78 20.28
C TRP A 153 24.58 0.62 20.23
N ARG A 154 24.82 1.34 19.13
CA ARG A 154 24.23 2.66 18.87
C ARG A 154 23.56 2.67 17.50
N PRO A 155 22.31 3.12 17.38
CA PRO A 155 21.65 3.23 16.09
C PRO A 155 22.29 4.34 15.26
N GLU A 156 22.41 4.11 13.97
CA GLU A 156 22.65 5.19 13.02
C GLU A 156 21.46 6.16 13.02
N LEU A 157 21.73 7.46 12.81
CA LEU A 157 20.68 8.50 12.80
C LEU A 157 19.62 8.22 11.73
N GLU A 158 20.02 7.66 10.59
CA GLU A 158 19.09 7.26 9.53
C GLU A 158 18.11 6.17 10.01
N LEU A 159 18.61 5.12 10.67
CA LEU A 159 17.78 4.04 11.20
C LEU A 159 16.80 4.55 12.26
N LEU A 160 17.26 5.44 13.16
CA LEU A 160 16.40 6.06 14.17
C LEU A 160 15.28 6.88 13.52
N ALA A 161 15.62 7.71 12.52
CA ALA A 161 14.64 8.50 11.80
C ALA A 161 13.63 7.61 11.05
N GLN A 162 14.10 6.55 10.39
CA GLN A 162 13.25 5.58 9.71
C GLN A 162 12.27 4.90 10.68
N ALA A 163 12.77 4.39 11.82
CA ALA A 163 11.94 3.71 12.81
C ALA A 163 10.84 4.64 13.38
N MET A 164 11.19 5.91 13.67
CA MET A 164 10.24 6.90 14.17
C MET A 164 9.17 7.24 13.12
N VAL A 165 9.58 7.48 11.87
CA VAL A 165 8.65 7.81 10.78
C VAL A 165 7.72 6.64 10.47
N LEU A 166 8.26 5.43 10.31
CA LEU A 166 7.47 4.22 10.04
C LEU A 166 6.44 4.00 11.16
N THR A 167 6.87 4.05 12.43
CA THR A 167 5.99 3.87 13.58
C THR A 167 4.88 4.92 13.64
N THR A 168 5.21 6.20 13.35
CA THR A 168 4.20 7.26 13.27
C THR A 168 3.15 6.95 12.23
N VAL A 169 3.61 6.65 11.01
CA VAL A 169 2.74 6.50 9.85
C VAL A 169 1.89 5.24 9.99
N GLN A 170 2.46 4.13 10.44
CA GLN A 170 1.74 2.92 10.77
C GLN A 170 0.68 3.17 11.85
N GLY A 171 1.02 3.94 12.88
CA GLY A 171 0.07 4.38 13.90
C GLY A 171 -1.11 5.16 13.33
N VAL A 172 -0.84 6.12 12.45
CA VAL A 172 -1.90 6.89 11.78
C VAL A 172 -2.78 5.97 10.92
N ILE A 173 -2.20 5.03 10.17
CA ILE A 173 -2.95 4.04 9.38
C ILE A 173 -3.86 3.21 10.27
N MET A 174 -3.32 2.65 11.35
CA MET A 174 -4.07 1.82 12.29
C MET A 174 -5.23 2.59 12.91
N VAL A 175 -4.98 3.79 13.41
CA VAL A 175 -6.01 4.62 14.05
C VAL A 175 -7.04 5.11 13.03
N ALA A 176 -6.63 5.59 11.86
CA ALA A 176 -7.57 6.04 10.84
C ALA A 176 -8.47 4.90 10.36
N GLY A 177 -7.91 3.71 10.11
CA GLY A 177 -8.66 2.51 9.77
C GLY A 177 -9.62 2.08 10.88
N ALA A 178 -9.14 2.07 12.13
CA ALA A 178 -9.91 1.71 13.31
C ALA A 178 -11.11 2.65 13.54
N VAL A 179 -10.90 3.95 13.42
CA VAL A 179 -11.96 4.95 13.56
C VAL A 179 -13.03 4.78 12.48
N ILE A 180 -12.62 4.45 11.25
CA ILE A 180 -13.56 4.16 10.15
C ILE A 180 -14.39 2.93 10.48
N VAL A 181 -13.75 1.83 10.89
CA VAL A 181 -14.45 0.61 11.31
C VAL A 181 -15.40 0.89 12.49
N SER A 182 -14.93 1.64 13.49
CA SER A 182 -15.71 2.08 14.66
C SER A 182 -16.97 2.84 14.26
N SER A 183 -16.91 3.68 13.22
CA SER A 183 -18.07 4.43 12.75
C SER A 183 -19.14 3.56 12.07
N GLN A 184 -18.79 2.36 11.60
CA GLN A 184 -19.65 1.51 10.77
C GLN A 184 -20.25 0.31 11.50
N VAL A 185 -19.75 -0.01 12.69
CA VAL A 185 -20.25 -1.15 13.48
C VAL A 185 -21.10 -0.70 14.66
N THR A 186 -21.93 -1.62 15.15
CA THR A 186 -22.93 -1.36 16.19
C THR A 186 -22.48 -1.77 17.59
N SER A 187 -21.55 -2.72 17.72
CA SER A 187 -21.10 -3.26 19.01
C SER A 187 -19.58 -3.30 19.14
N VAL A 188 -19.07 -3.06 20.35
CA VAL A 188 -17.61 -3.06 20.61
C VAL A 188 -17.03 -4.44 20.32
N ARG A 189 -17.80 -5.51 20.56
CA ARG A 189 -17.41 -6.88 20.22
C ARG A 189 -17.17 -7.06 18.71
N ALA A 190 -18.09 -6.58 17.87
CA ALA A 190 -17.91 -6.66 16.41
C ALA A 190 -16.71 -5.82 15.95
N ALA A 191 -16.53 -4.62 16.52
CA ALA A 191 -15.37 -3.77 16.25
C ALA A 191 -14.05 -4.49 16.55
N ASN A 192 -13.96 -5.16 17.70
CA ASN A 192 -12.77 -5.91 18.11
C ASN A 192 -12.50 -7.14 17.23
N LEU A 193 -13.53 -7.80 16.70
CA LEU A 193 -13.32 -8.87 15.71
C LEU A 193 -12.75 -8.30 14.40
N LEU A 194 -13.27 -7.15 13.95
CA LEU A 194 -12.78 -6.49 12.75
C LEU A 194 -11.38 -5.87 12.91
N ALA A 195 -10.93 -5.65 14.16
CA ALA A 195 -9.58 -5.22 14.48
C ALA A 195 -8.52 -6.11 13.82
N SER A 196 -8.79 -7.41 13.71
CA SER A 196 -7.89 -8.38 13.06
C SER A 196 -7.57 -8.04 11.61
N PHE A 197 -8.51 -7.44 10.86
CA PHE A 197 -8.29 -6.96 9.49
C PHE A 197 -7.33 -5.77 9.41
N ILE A 198 -7.03 -5.13 10.54
CA ILE A 198 -6.05 -4.06 10.64
C ILE A 198 -4.73 -4.63 11.21
N ILE A 199 -4.78 -5.42 12.29
CA ILE A 199 -3.56 -5.94 12.94
C ILE A 199 -2.77 -6.86 12.02
N VAL A 200 -3.43 -7.80 11.34
CA VAL A 200 -2.73 -8.84 10.56
C VAL A 200 -1.93 -8.23 9.40
N PRO A 201 -2.49 -7.34 8.55
CA PRO A 201 -1.70 -6.67 7.52
C PRO A 201 -0.54 -5.84 8.08
N MET A 202 -0.73 -5.17 9.23
CA MET A 202 0.33 -4.39 9.86
C MET A 202 1.44 -5.28 10.42
N ALA A 203 1.11 -6.44 10.98
CA ALA A 203 2.09 -7.42 11.42
C ALA A 203 2.90 -8.02 10.25
N LEU A 204 2.26 -8.24 9.10
CA LEU A 204 2.96 -8.66 7.87
C LEU A 204 3.86 -7.55 7.32
N LEU A 205 3.40 -6.30 7.38
CA LEU A 205 4.18 -5.13 6.98
C LEU A 205 5.45 -4.99 7.82
N ILE A 206 5.36 -5.16 9.14
CA ILE A 206 6.52 -5.11 10.03
C ILE A 206 7.49 -6.24 9.76
N GLN A 207 7.00 -7.44 9.43
CA GLN A 207 7.85 -8.55 9.00
C GLN A 207 8.57 -8.22 7.68
N ALA A 208 7.89 -7.57 6.74
CA ALA A 208 8.51 -7.11 5.49
C ALA A 208 9.57 -6.01 5.74
N GLU A 209 9.30 -5.07 6.65
CA GLU A 209 10.26 -4.04 7.08
C GLU A 209 11.48 -4.66 7.76
N ALA A 210 11.25 -5.66 8.61
CA ALA A 210 12.31 -6.43 9.25
C ALA A 210 13.21 -7.12 8.23
N ALA A 211 12.61 -7.77 7.23
CA ALA A 211 13.35 -8.38 6.14
C ALA A 211 14.11 -7.32 5.31
N ALA A 212 13.51 -6.17 5.02
CA ALA A 212 14.22 -5.10 4.31
C ALA A 212 15.42 -4.56 5.11
N LEU A 213 15.27 -4.37 6.42
CA LEU A 213 16.35 -3.93 7.32
C LEU A 213 17.47 -4.96 7.43
N PHE A 214 17.12 -6.25 7.54
CA PHE A 214 18.12 -7.31 7.62
C PHE A 214 18.98 -7.34 6.35
N TRP A 215 18.41 -7.09 5.16
CA TRP A 215 19.18 -7.01 3.92
C TRP A 215 19.89 -5.65 3.72
N GLY A 216 19.86 -4.75 4.72
CA GLY A 216 20.50 -3.42 4.66
C GLY A 216 19.83 -2.44 3.70
N ASN A 217 18.57 -2.69 3.30
CA ASN A 217 17.88 -1.88 2.29
C ASN A 217 17.20 -0.64 2.89
N HIS A 218 18.02 0.32 3.35
CA HIS A 218 17.54 1.59 3.92
C HIS A 218 16.77 2.45 2.91
N ALA A 219 17.19 2.46 1.64
CA ALA A 219 16.50 3.22 0.59
C ALA A 219 15.07 2.70 0.36
N GLY A 220 14.89 1.37 0.32
CA GLY A 220 13.58 0.74 0.15
C GLY A 220 12.60 1.09 1.28
N LEU A 221 13.09 1.24 2.52
CA LEU A 221 12.27 1.62 3.67
C LEU A 221 11.77 3.06 3.58
N TRP A 222 12.53 3.99 3.02
CA TRP A 222 12.03 5.35 2.77
C TRP A 222 10.92 5.38 1.72
N TRP A 223 11.04 4.57 0.67
CA TRP A 223 9.97 4.41 -0.31
C TRP A 223 8.72 3.78 0.30
N LEU A 224 8.90 2.79 1.16
CA LEU A 224 7.81 2.20 1.94
C LEU A 224 7.18 3.23 2.88
N ALA A 225 7.97 4.03 3.59
CA ALA A 225 7.47 5.09 4.45
C ALA A 225 6.65 6.12 3.67
N LEU A 226 7.09 6.51 2.48
CA LEU A 226 6.34 7.40 1.59
C LEU A 226 5.01 6.76 1.14
N ALA A 227 5.03 5.47 0.77
CA ALA A 227 3.83 4.71 0.41
C ALA A 227 2.81 4.66 1.55
N LEU A 228 3.28 4.31 2.74
CA LEU A 228 2.44 4.27 3.94
C LEU A 228 1.93 5.67 4.29
N PHE A 229 2.73 6.72 4.11
CA PHE A 229 2.29 8.09 4.36
C PHE A 229 1.16 8.50 3.41
N ILE A 230 1.28 8.17 2.12
CA ILE A 230 0.19 8.37 1.15
C ILE A 230 -1.06 7.59 1.56
N THR A 231 -0.89 6.33 2.01
CA THR A 231 -1.98 5.48 2.48
C THR A 231 -2.67 6.08 3.71
N ALA A 232 -1.90 6.61 4.66
CA ALA A 232 -2.39 7.30 5.84
C ALA A 232 -3.23 8.53 5.47
N LEU A 233 -2.73 9.37 4.55
CA LEU A 233 -3.47 10.52 4.02
C LEU A 233 -4.77 10.10 3.34
N MET A 234 -4.75 9.01 2.56
CA MET A 234 -5.93 8.47 1.87
C MET A 234 -6.97 7.96 2.87
N LEU A 235 -6.55 7.20 3.88
CA LEU A 235 -7.41 6.72 4.97
C LEU A 235 -8.03 7.87 5.76
N MET A 236 -7.25 8.86 6.16
CA MET A 236 -7.79 10.03 6.87
C MET A 236 -8.82 10.78 6.04
N ARG A 237 -8.55 11.01 4.74
CA ARG A 237 -9.49 11.66 3.82
C ARG A 237 -10.77 10.84 3.63
N MET A 238 -10.63 9.53 3.50
CA MET A 238 -11.75 8.60 3.38
C MET A 238 -12.62 8.64 4.64
N GLY A 239 -12.00 8.57 5.81
CA GLY A 239 -12.72 8.60 7.08
C GLY A 239 -13.51 9.89 7.29
N VAL A 240 -12.96 11.05 6.94
CA VAL A 240 -13.70 12.32 6.99
C VAL A 240 -14.94 12.32 6.08
N ARG A 241 -14.90 11.66 4.93
CA ARG A 241 -16.02 11.60 3.98
C ARG A 241 -17.08 10.58 4.37
N ILE A 242 -16.65 9.43 4.86
CA ILE A 242 -17.53 8.35 5.34
C ILE A 242 -18.19 8.77 6.66
N PHE A 243 -17.50 9.54 7.49
CA PHE A 243 -17.99 9.95 8.79
C PHE A 243 -19.12 10.97 8.65
N ASN A 244 -20.34 10.50 8.84
CA ASN A 244 -21.51 11.33 9.03
C ASN A 244 -22.18 10.98 10.37
N ARG A 245 -22.21 11.93 11.30
CA ARG A 245 -22.75 11.75 12.64
C ARG A 245 -24.22 11.29 12.65
N GLU A 246 -25.01 11.71 11.66
CA GLU A 246 -26.43 11.32 11.53
C GLU A 246 -26.57 9.86 11.06
N GLU A 247 -25.70 9.42 10.15
CA GLU A 247 -25.70 8.04 9.66
C GLU A 247 -25.20 7.03 10.69
N LEU A 248 -24.48 7.49 11.73
CA LEU A 248 -24.08 6.65 12.85
C LEU A 248 -25.31 5.98 13.51
N MET A 249 -26.49 6.58 13.50
CA MET A 249 -27.69 5.97 14.10
C MET A 249 -28.41 4.97 13.20
N GLY A 250 -28.20 5.02 11.88
CA GLY A 250 -29.08 4.35 10.91
C GLY A 250 -28.47 3.24 10.06
N ARG A 251 -27.13 3.07 10.05
CA ARG A 251 -26.49 2.04 9.23
C ARG A 251 -25.99 0.86 10.08
N GLU A 252 -26.48 -0.30 9.70
CA GLU A 252 -26.11 -1.62 10.19
C GLU A 252 -25.53 -2.41 9.01
N ILE A 253 -24.29 -2.91 9.12
CA ILE A 253 -23.75 -3.90 8.16
C ILE A 253 -24.26 -5.29 8.57
N ASP A 254 -25.58 -5.45 8.68
CA ASP A 254 -26.12 -6.61 9.40
C ASP A 254 -26.46 -7.79 8.48
N GLN A 255 -26.49 -7.61 7.15
CA GLN A 255 -26.85 -8.70 6.21
C GLN A 255 -26.04 -8.70 4.91
N LEU A 256 -25.28 -9.79 4.69
CA LEU A 256 -24.64 -10.09 3.40
C LEU A 256 -25.66 -10.63 2.40
N ARG A 257 -26.14 -9.76 1.50
CA ARG A 257 -27.07 -10.15 0.43
C ARG A 257 -26.33 -10.65 -0.81
N ILE A 258 -25.76 -11.86 -0.74
CA ILE A 258 -24.93 -12.45 -1.82
C ILE A 258 -25.64 -12.44 -3.18
N GLY A 259 -26.92 -12.84 -3.23
CA GLY A 259 -27.69 -12.83 -4.47
C GLY A 259 -27.85 -11.44 -5.09
N TRP A 260 -28.00 -10.41 -4.26
CA TRP A 260 -28.02 -9.02 -4.73
C TRP A 260 -26.63 -8.59 -5.22
N MET A 261 -25.56 -8.91 -4.49
CA MET A 261 -24.18 -8.56 -4.89
C MET A 261 -23.81 -9.20 -6.24
N LEU A 262 -24.13 -10.48 -6.43
CA LEU A 262 -23.91 -11.19 -7.69
C LEU A 262 -24.75 -10.60 -8.82
N SER A 263 -26.01 -10.27 -8.56
CA SER A 263 -26.89 -9.63 -9.55
C SER A 263 -26.38 -8.25 -9.97
N GLN A 264 -25.93 -7.43 -9.00
CA GLN A 264 -25.34 -6.11 -9.28
C GLN A 264 -24.04 -6.25 -10.09
N PHE A 265 -23.12 -7.10 -9.64
CA PHE A 265 -21.86 -7.35 -10.34
C PHE A 265 -22.11 -7.86 -11.76
N TRP A 266 -22.96 -8.89 -11.92
CA TRP A 266 -23.27 -9.48 -13.22
C TRP A 266 -24.00 -8.49 -14.13
N GLY A 267 -24.92 -7.68 -13.60
CA GLY A 267 -25.63 -6.65 -14.36
C GLY A 267 -24.68 -5.60 -14.96
N HIS A 268 -23.69 -5.16 -14.19
CA HIS A 268 -22.64 -4.26 -14.69
C HIS A 268 -21.65 -4.97 -15.62
N PHE A 269 -21.23 -6.20 -15.29
CA PHE A 269 -20.27 -7.00 -16.07
C PHE A 269 -20.82 -7.36 -17.45
N SER A 270 -22.05 -7.84 -17.51
CA SER A 270 -22.75 -8.18 -18.76
C SER A 270 -23.14 -6.96 -19.60
N GLY A 271 -23.12 -5.75 -19.02
CA GLY A 271 -23.55 -4.53 -19.71
C GLY A 271 -25.07 -4.32 -19.76
N ARG A 272 -25.83 -5.17 -19.06
CA ARG A 272 -27.30 -5.10 -19.01
C ARG A 272 -27.80 -3.78 -18.47
N PHE A 273 -27.18 -3.22 -17.44
CA PHE A 273 -27.68 -1.99 -16.79
C PHE A 273 -27.55 -0.71 -17.62
N GLU A 274 -26.85 -0.74 -18.76
CA GLU A 274 -26.73 0.45 -19.60
C GLU A 274 -28.01 0.71 -20.42
N ASN A 275 -28.65 -0.34 -20.94
CA ASN A 275 -29.87 -0.26 -21.76
C ASN A 275 -31.02 -1.13 -21.24
N ASN A 276 -30.90 -1.73 -20.05
CA ASN A 276 -31.79 -2.77 -19.50
C ASN A 276 -31.90 -4.07 -20.34
N GLU A 277 -31.07 -4.23 -21.37
CA GLU A 277 -31.02 -5.38 -22.27
C GLU A 277 -29.60 -5.96 -22.34
N TYR A 278 -29.47 -7.25 -22.61
CA TYR A 278 -28.16 -7.88 -22.79
C TYR A 278 -27.57 -7.48 -24.15
N PRO A 279 -26.41 -6.80 -24.18
CA PRO A 279 -25.81 -6.36 -25.43
C PRO A 279 -25.28 -7.55 -26.24
N ASN A 280 -25.26 -7.43 -27.56
CA ASN A 280 -24.49 -8.35 -28.40
C ASN A 280 -22.97 -8.17 -28.16
N PRO A 281 -22.11 -9.11 -28.59
CA PRO A 281 -20.68 -9.04 -28.30
C PRO A 281 -20.01 -7.73 -28.78
N LEU A 282 -20.41 -7.21 -29.94
CA LEU A 282 -19.84 -5.98 -30.51
C LEU A 282 -20.24 -4.73 -29.69
N GLU A 283 -21.50 -4.67 -29.26
CA GLU A 283 -21.99 -3.64 -28.35
C GLU A 283 -21.31 -3.73 -26.99
N TRP A 284 -21.10 -4.94 -26.46
CA TRP A 284 -20.37 -5.14 -25.20
C TRP A 284 -18.94 -4.56 -25.28
N TYR A 285 -18.24 -4.77 -26.39
CA TYR A 285 -16.94 -4.13 -26.65
C TYR A 285 -17.05 -2.60 -26.81
N ARG A 286 -18.09 -2.10 -27.49
CA ARG A 286 -18.33 -0.66 -27.64
C ARG A 286 -18.62 0.02 -26.31
N GLN A 287 -19.32 -0.64 -25.39
CA GLN A 287 -19.55 -0.17 -24.03
C GLN A 287 -18.23 -0.11 -23.24
N ASN A 288 -17.36 -1.13 -23.37
CA ASN A 288 -16.03 -1.12 -22.72
C ASN A 288 -15.19 0.10 -23.13
N TRP A 289 -15.30 0.56 -24.38
CA TRP A 289 -14.64 1.78 -24.84
C TRP A 289 -15.08 3.05 -24.08
N ARG A 290 -16.35 3.12 -23.65
CA ARG A 290 -16.84 4.23 -22.81
C ARG A 290 -16.21 4.19 -21.43
N ILE A 291 -16.10 3.00 -20.83
CA ILE A 291 -15.41 2.79 -19.54
C ILE A 291 -13.95 3.27 -19.65
N LEU A 292 -13.26 2.87 -20.73
CA LEU A 292 -11.87 3.26 -21.00
C LEU A 292 -11.69 4.79 -21.05
N LYS A 293 -12.61 5.51 -21.71
CA LYS A 293 -12.60 7.00 -21.74
C LYS A 293 -12.79 7.63 -20.36
N GLY A 294 -13.44 6.93 -19.43
CA GLY A 294 -13.60 7.34 -18.04
C GLY A 294 -12.33 7.19 -17.19
N LEU A 295 -11.36 6.39 -17.63
CA LEU A 295 -10.14 6.09 -16.86
C LEU A 295 -9.05 7.17 -16.98
N LYS A 296 -9.27 8.27 -17.72
CA LYS A 296 -8.23 9.27 -18.04
C LYS A 296 -7.46 9.79 -16.81
N THR A 297 -8.15 10.05 -15.70
CA THR A 297 -7.51 10.53 -14.47
C THR A 297 -6.64 9.47 -13.82
N ALA A 298 -7.12 8.22 -13.78
CA ALA A 298 -6.37 7.09 -13.24
C ALA A 298 -5.18 6.73 -14.13
N VAL A 299 -5.35 6.76 -15.45
CA VAL A 299 -4.26 6.59 -16.43
C VAL A 299 -3.21 7.69 -16.25
N PHE A 300 -3.62 8.95 -16.09
CA PHE A 300 -2.69 10.04 -15.84
C PHE A 300 -1.89 9.84 -14.56
N ALA A 301 -2.54 9.47 -13.45
CA ALA A 301 -1.86 9.16 -12.20
C ALA A 301 -0.84 8.02 -12.36
N GLN A 302 -1.22 6.97 -13.11
CA GLN A 302 -0.35 5.84 -13.38
C GLN A 302 0.84 6.21 -14.27
N LEU A 303 0.64 7.07 -15.28
CA LEU A 303 1.72 7.56 -16.14
C LEU A 303 2.71 8.40 -15.33
N VAL A 304 2.23 9.24 -14.41
CA VAL A 304 3.11 10.01 -13.50
C VAL A 304 3.93 9.05 -12.62
N ALA A 305 3.29 8.03 -12.05
CA ALA A 305 3.99 7.01 -11.26
C ALA A 305 5.03 6.24 -12.07
N LEU A 306 4.69 5.86 -13.30
CA LEU A 306 5.58 5.17 -14.23
C LEU A 306 6.82 6.02 -14.58
N ILE A 307 6.61 7.30 -14.91
CA ILE A 307 7.71 8.24 -15.18
C ILE A 307 8.58 8.38 -13.93
N GLY A 308 7.98 8.50 -12.74
CA GLY A 308 8.70 8.52 -11.48
C GLY A 308 9.55 7.27 -11.26
N ALA A 309 9.04 6.09 -11.59
CA ALA A 309 9.76 4.82 -11.49
C ALA A 309 10.96 4.75 -12.45
N ILE A 310 10.80 5.21 -13.68
CA ILE A 310 11.86 5.27 -14.69
C ILE A 310 12.96 6.23 -14.23
N LEU A 311 12.60 7.46 -13.84
CA LEU A 311 13.57 8.44 -13.33
C LEU A 311 14.32 7.93 -12.10
N LEU A 312 13.60 7.25 -11.19
CA LEU A 312 14.19 6.64 -10.01
C LEU A 312 15.15 5.50 -10.39
N GLY A 313 14.77 4.62 -11.33
CA GLY A 313 15.63 3.54 -11.81
C GLY A 313 16.93 4.05 -12.40
N ALA A 314 16.87 5.06 -13.27
CA ALA A 314 18.04 5.71 -13.84
C ALA A 314 18.92 6.38 -12.78
N PHE A 315 18.31 7.09 -11.81
CA PHE A 315 19.03 7.70 -10.69
C PHE A 315 19.75 6.64 -9.84
N LEU A 316 19.06 5.56 -9.48
CA LEU A 316 19.65 4.47 -8.69
C LEU A 316 20.80 3.80 -9.43
N ALA A 317 20.71 3.66 -10.76
CA ALA A 317 21.80 3.09 -11.56
C ALA A 317 23.07 3.94 -11.52
N SER A 318 22.93 5.27 -11.52
CA SER A 318 24.09 6.18 -11.35
C SER A 318 24.72 6.11 -9.96
N LYS A 319 23.96 5.69 -8.94
CA LYS A 319 24.45 5.57 -7.56
C LYS A 319 25.04 4.19 -7.27
N PHE A 320 24.43 3.16 -7.85
CA PHE A 320 24.79 1.75 -7.68
C PHE A 320 25.27 1.18 -9.02
N GLU A 321 26.39 1.68 -9.50
CA GLU A 321 26.98 1.18 -10.74
C GLU A 321 27.45 -0.27 -10.58
N PHE A 322 27.29 -1.05 -11.65
CA PHE A 322 27.83 -2.39 -11.69
C PHE A 322 29.35 -2.40 -11.60
N THR A 323 29.89 -3.45 -10.96
CA THR A 323 31.34 -3.66 -10.87
C THR A 323 31.95 -3.86 -12.25
N GLY A 324 33.26 -3.65 -12.38
CA GLY A 324 33.95 -3.81 -13.68
C GLY A 324 33.74 -5.17 -14.34
N ALA A 325 33.64 -6.25 -13.55
CA ALA A 325 33.33 -7.59 -14.05
C ALA A 325 31.90 -7.70 -14.62
N LEU A 326 30.89 -7.22 -13.88
CA LEU A 326 29.50 -7.19 -14.36
C LEU A 326 29.34 -6.29 -15.59
N LYS A 327 30.04 -5.14 -15.63
CA LYS A 327 30.07 -4.28 -16.83
C LYS A 327 30.73 -5.00 -18.01
N ALA A 328 31.80 -5.76 -17.78
CA ALA A 328 32.43 -6.57 -18.82
C ALA A 328 31.47 -7.63 -19.39
N ASP A 329 30.67 -8.30 -18.55
CA ASP A 329 29.65 -9.26 -18.99
C ASP A 329 28.57 -8.63 -19.88
N LEU A 330 28.26 -7.33 -19.68
CA LEU A 330 27.33 -6.57 -20.52
C LEU A 330 27.93 -6.13 -21.87
N THR A 331 29.24 -6.26 -22.06
CA THR A 331 29.97 -5.76 -23.26
C THR A 331 30.83 -6.81 -23.96
N GLY A 332 31.06 -7.96 -23.33
CA GLY A 332 32.01 -8.97 -23.78
C GLY A 332 31.45 -9.92 -24.83
N SER A 333 32.34 -10.72 -25.43
CA SER A 333 32.02 -11.77 -26.41
C SER A 333 31.03 -12.83 -25.90
N ASN A 334 30.89 -12.97 -24.58
CA ASN A 334 29.96 -13.91 -23.96
C ASN A 334 28.52 -13.36 -23.92
N MET A 335 28.28 -12.10 -24.28
CA MET A 335 26.94 -11.52 -24.31
C MET A 335 26.06 -12.26 -25.32
N THR A 336 26.57 -12.58 -26.50
CA THR A 336 25.84 -13.34 -27.53
C THR A 336 25.53 -14.75 -27.05
N GLU A 337 26.50 -15.47 -26.49
CA GLU A 337 26.29 -16.82 -25.93
C GLU A 337 25.30 -16.83 -24.76
N ASN A 338 25.39 -15.86 -23.85
CA ASN A 338 24.46 -15.71 -22.73
C ASN A 338 23.03 -15.38 -23.21
N LEU A 339 22.91 -14.53 -24.25
CA LEU A 339 21.62 -14.18 -24.85
C LEU A 339 21.02 -15.35 -25.63
N GLU A 340 21.81 -16.12 -26.37
CA GLU A 340 21.39 -17.35 -27.07
C GLU A 340 20.94 -18.44 -26.09
N ALA A 341 21.65 -18.63 -24.98
CA ALA A 341 21.25 -19.56 -23.93
C ALA A 341 19.91 -19.15 -23.30
N MET A 342 19.71 -17.86 -22.98
CA MET A 342 18.42 -17.37 -22.50
C MET A 342 17.31 -17.45 -23.56
N GLN A 343 17.66 -17.35 -24.86
CA GLN A 343 16.75 -17.40 -26.00
C GLN A 343 15.94 -18.70 -26.06
N VAL A 344 16.60 -19.83 -25.82
CA VAL A 344 15.97 -21.15 -25.86
C VAL A 344 14.91 -21.28 -24.76
N TYR A 345 15.19 -20.75 -23.57
CA TYR A 345 14.25 -20.77 -22.45
C TYR A 345 13.09 -19.79 -22.64
N LEU A 346 13.36 -18.57 -23.14
CA LEU A 346 12.35 -17.54 -23.36
C LEU A 346 11.37 -17.92 -24.49
N SER A 347 11.86 -18.53 -25.56
CA SER A 347 11.03 -18.94 -26.70
C SER A 347 10.18 -20.19 -26.45
N ALA A 348 10.53 -21.01 -25.45
CA ALA A 348 9.75 -22.19 -25.07
C ALA A 348 8.54 -21.86 -24.18
N LEU A 349 8.43 -20.63 -23.66
CA LEU A 349 7.54 -20.28 -22.55
C LEU A 349 6.56 -19.09 -22.76
N PRO A 350 6.06 -18.76 -23.98
CA PRO A 350 5.07 -17.68 -24.14
C PRO A 350 3.82 -17.82 -23.25
N LEU A 351 3.30 -19.03 -23.08
CA LEU A 351 2.15 -19.27 -22.19
C LEU A 351 2.48 -19.04 -20.71
N PHE A 352 3.70 -19.35 -20.29
CA PHE A 352 4.14 -19.07 -18.92
C PHE A 352 4.21 -17.56 -18.67
N ILE A 353 4.80 -16.79 -19.60
CA ILE A 353 4.83 -15.31 -19.54
C ILE A 353 3.40 -14.76 -19.43
N PHE A 354 2.51 -15.24 -20.29
CA PHE A 354 1.10 -14.85 -20.29
C PHE A 354 0.41 -15.09 -18.93
N PHE A 355 0.48 -16.31 -18.39
CA PHE A 355 -0.13 -16.62 -17.09
C PHE A 355 0.55 -15.91 -15.92
N GLN A 356 1.86 -15.67 -16.00
CA GLN A 356 2.61 -14.89 -15.02
C GLN A 356 2.09 -13.46 -14.93
N ASN A 357 1.93 -12.79 -16.08
CA ASN A 357 1.44 -11.41 -16.15
C ASN A 357 -0.02 -11.29 -15.71
N ILE A 358 -0.89 -12.24 -16.09
CA ILE A 358 -2.26 -12.29 -15.56
C ILE A 358 -2.26 -12.44 -14.04
N ARG A 359 -1.47 -13.36 -13.50
CA ARG A 359 -1.36 -13.59 -12.06
C ARG A 359 -0.86 -12.34 -11.34
N ALA A 360 0.20 -11.71 -11.85
CA ALA A 360 0.78 -10.51 -11.29
C ALA A 360 -0.23 -9.35 -11.22
N LEU A 361 -0.93 -9.07 -12.32
CA LEU A 361 -1.95 -8.01 -12.36
C LEU A 361 -3.17 -8.32 -11.49
N THR A 362 -3.56 -9.58 -11.39
CA THR A 362 -4.66 -10.00 -10.51
C THR A 362 -4.28 -9.79 -9.05
N LEU A 363 -3.11 -10.26 -8.63
CA LEU A 363 -2.60 -10.07 -7.27
C LEU A 363 -2.40 -8.59 -6.96
N GLN A 364 -1.82 -7.81 -7.88
CA GLN A 364 -1.68 -6.37 -7.76
C GLN A 364 -3.03 -5.67 -7.53
N SER A 365 -4.06 -6.06 -8.30
CA SER A 365 -5.39 -5.48 -8.16
C SER A 365 -6.02 -5.85 -6.81
N LEU A 366 -5.92 -7.11 -6.39
CA LEU A 366 -6.41 -7.55 -5.08
C LEU A 366 -5.68 -6.85 -3.92
N LEU A 367 -4.36 -6.72 -3.97
CA LEU A 367 -3.57 -5.96 -2.98
C LEU A 367 -3.95 -4.47 -2.97
N GLY A 368 -4.30 -3.93 -4.15
CA GLY A 368 -4.79 -2.57 -4.29
C GLY A 368 -6.11 -2.34 -3.56
N VAL A 369 -7.01 -3.33 -3.46
CA VAL A 369 -8.26 -3.22 -2.69
C VAL A 369 -7.97 -2.91 -1.22
N PHE A 370 -7.01 -3.62 -0.62
CA PHE A 370 -6.66 -3.44 0.80
C PHE A 370 -5.86 -2.16 1.08
N THR A 371 -5.25 -1.59 0.06
CA THR A 371 -4.38 -0.40 0.19
C THR A 371 -4.91 0.82 -0.55
N PHE A 372 -6.19 0.78 -0.92
CA PHE A 372 -6.89 1.84 -1.65
C PHE A 372 -6.14 2.29 -2.92
N GLY A 373 -5.47 1.35 -3.57
CA GLY A 373 -4.73 1.54 -4.82
C GLY A 373 -3.23 1.84 -4.65
N VAL A 374 -2.73 2.12 -3.44
CA VAL A 374 -1.32 2.50 -3.24
C VAL A 374 -0.36 1.37 -3.61
N LEU A 375 -0.53 0.16 -3.05
CA LEU A 375 0.33 -0.97 -3.45
C LEU A 375 0.12 -1.34 -4.92
N GLY A 376 -1.09 -1.15 -5.45
CA GLY A 376 -1.37 -1.35 -6.88
C GLY A 376 -0.46 -0.50 -7.77
N ILE A 377 -0.28 0.78 -7.42
CA ILE A 377 0.63 1.69 -8.13
C ILE A 377 2.10 1.29 -7.92
N LEU A 378 2.51 0.99 -6.68
CA LEU A 378 3.91 0.68 -6.39
C LEU A 378 4.38 -0.64 -7.03
N VAL A 379 3.54 -1.68 -6.96
CA VAL A 379 3.85 -2.96 -7.59
C VAL A 379 3.96 -2.81 -9.12
N SER A 380 3.12 -1.97 -9.73
CA SER A 380 3.22 -1.71 -11.17
C SER A 380 4.40 -0.81 -11.56
N MET A 381 4.94 -0.01 -10.64
CA MET A 381 6.17 0.77 -10.88
C MET A 381 7.42 -0.12 -10.95
N LEU A 382 7.46 -1.22 -10.19
CA LEU A 382 8.67 -2.00 -9.96
C LEU A 382 9.33 -2.56 -11.23
N PRO A 383 8.62 -3.21 -12.17
CA PRO A 383 9.24 -3.72 -13.39
C PRO A 383 9.90 -2.62 -14.23
N TRP A 384 9.26 -1.45 -14.33
CA TRP A 384 9.74 -0.33 -15.12
C TRP A 384 10.91 0.40 -14.47
N GLY A 385 10.94 0.46 -13.13
CA GLY A 385 12.10 0.92 -12.39
C GLY A 385 13.31 0.02 -12.62
N ILE A 386 13.12 -1.31 -12.63
CA ILE A 386 14.18 -2.30 -12.91
C ILE A 386 14.66 -2.18 -14.36
N ILE A 387 13.75 -2.13 -15.34
CA ILE A 387 14.11 -1.97 -16.75
C ILE A 387 14.91 -0.68 -16.96
N SER A 388 14.48 0.43 -16.36
CA SER A 388 15.20 1.70 -16.45
C SER A 388 16.57 1.65 -15.77
N PHE A 389 16.67 0.96 -14.63
CA PHE A 389 17.95 0.76 -13.95
C PHE A 389 18.92 -0.02 -14.84
N VAL A 390 18.51 -1.17 -15.37
CA VAL A 390 19.34 -2.02 -16.24
C VAL A 390 19.74 -1.27 -17.52
N THR A 391 18.80 -0.57 -18.15
CA THR A 391 19.08 0.24 -19.36
C THR A 391 20.15 1.30 -19.09
N MET A 392 20.10 1.96 -17.93
CA MET A 392 21.11 2.94 -17.55
C MET A 392 22.47 2.28 -17.24
N GLN A 393 22.50 1.05 -16.72
CA GLN A 393 23.77 0.31 -16.57
C GLN A 393 24.43 0.00 -17.91
N PHE A 394 23.67 -0.33 -18.95
CA PHE A 394 24.19 -0.50 -20.31
C PHE A 394 24.83 0.81 -20.83
N TYR A 395 24.16 1.94 -20.62
CA TYR A 395 24.72 3.25 -20.98
C TYR A 395 26.03 3.53 -20.24
N LEU A 396 26.08 3.28 -18.93
CA LEU A 396 27.27 3.47 -18.11
C LEU A 396 28.40 2.47 -18.42
N ALA A 397 28.09 1.35 -19.05
CA ALA A 397 29.06 0.39 -19.59
C ALA A 397 29.56 0.77 -21.00
N GLY A 398 29.11 1.90 -21.56
CA GLY A 398 29.52 2.38 -22.89
C GLY A 398 28.70 1.81 -24.05
N GLN A 399 27.63 1.07 -23.77
CA GLN A 399 26.72 0.53 -24.78
C GLN A 399 25.61 1.53 -25.12
N ASN A 400 25.00 1.37 -26.29
CA ASN A 400 23.85 2.19 -26.66
C ASN A 400 22.58 1.69 -25.94
N PRO A 401 21.99 2.47 -25.01
CA PRO A 401 20.80 2.06 -24.25
C PRO A 401 19.56 1.89 -25.14
N PHE A 402 19.48 2.61 -26.26
CA PHE A 402 18.37 2.48 -27.19
C PHE A 402 18.41 1.15 -27.92
N THR A 403 19.59 0.64 -28.25
CA THR A 403 19.74 -0.69 -28.86
C THR A 403 19.25 -1.77 -27.89
N PHE A 404 19.62 -1.68 -26.61
CA PHE A 404 19.14 -2.60 -25.58
C PHE A 404 17.61 -2.57 -25.47
N MET A 405 17.01 -1.37 -25.36
CA MET A 405 15.56 -1.21 -25.28
C MET A 405 14.83 -1.74 -26.51
N LEU A 406 15.33 -1.42 -27.71
CA LEU A 406 14.74 -1.87 -28.98
C LEU A 406 14.84 -3.39 -29.16
N ALA A 407 15.92 -3.99 -28.68
CA ALA A 407 16.14 -5.42 -28.76
C ALA A 407 15.27 -6.20 -27.77
N THR A 408 15.22 -5.75 -26.51
CA THR A 408 14.75 -6.58 -25.39
C THR A 408 13.39 -6.16 -24.82
N VAL A 409 12.94 -4.91 -24.99
CA VAL A 409 11.75 -4.38 -24.31
C VAL A 409 10.69 -3.95 -25.31
N VAL A 410 11.03 -3.04 -26.22
CA VAL A 410 10.08 -2.38 -27.13
C VAL A 410 9.19 -3.35 -27.92
N PRO A 411 9.69 -4.47 -28.48
CA PRO A 411 8.88 -5.31 -29.36
C PRO A 411 7.56 -5.76 -28.73
N HIS A 412 7.59 -6.25 -27.49
CA HIS A 412 6.40 -6.68 -26.76
C HIS A 412 5.79 -5.55 -25.92
N ALA A 413 6.62 -4.67 -25.34
CA ALA A 413 6.16 -3.59 -24.46
C ALA A 413 5.19 -2.61 -25.13
N VAL A 414 5.23 -2.45 -26.46
CA VAL A 414 4.25 -1.62 -27.21
C VAL A 414 2.82 -2.14 -27.03
N VAL A 415 2.65 -3.45 -26.83
CA VAL A 415 1.35 -4.10 -26.57
C VAL A 415 1.12 -4.27 -25.07
N GLU A 416 2.17 -4.65 -24.33
CA GLU A 416 2.08 -4.87 -22.89
C GLU A 416 1.75 -3.60 -22.10
N LEU A 417 2.44 -2.49 -22.39
CA LEU A 417 2.32 -1.25 -21.63
C LEU A 417 0.88 -0.70 -21.63
N PRO A 418 0.16 -0.64 -22.78
CA PRO A 418 -1.27 -0.34 -22.77
C PRO A 418 -2.09 -1.29 -21.88
N ALA A 419 -1.83 -2.60 -21.92
CA ALA A 419 -2.55 -3.58 -21.10
C ALA A 419 -2.33 -3.31 -19.60
N LEU A 420 -1.07 -3.11 -19.20
CA LEU A 420 -0.66 -2.79 -17.83
C LEU A 420 -1.28 -1.48 -17.35
N LEU A 421 -1.23 -0.42 -18.18
CA LEU A 421 -1.81 0.89 -17.87
C LEU A 421 -3.34 0.82 -17.70
N ILE A 422 -4.03 0.07 -18.56
CA ILE A 422 -5.48 -0.10 -18.48
C ILE A 422 -5.86 -0.88 -17.22
N ALA A 423 -5.18 -2.00 -16.96
CA ALA A 423 -5.44 -2.83 -15.78
C ALA A 423 -5.20 -2.06 -14.47
N SER A 424 -4.04 -1.41 -14.35
CA SER A 424 -3.67 -0.62 -13.17
C SER A 424 -4.57 0.60 -12.98
N ALA A 425 -4.94 1.31 -14.06
CA ALA A 425 -5.86 2.46 -13.97
C ALA A 425 -7.29 2.03 -13.62
N ALA A 426 -7.78 0.94 -14.20
CA ALA A 426 -9.09 0.38 -13.86
C ALA A 426 -9.13 -0.10 -12.40
N GLY A 427 -8.06 -0.77 -11.94
CA GLY A 427 -7.88 -1.15 -10.55
C GLY A 427 -7.84 0.07 -9.63
N LEU A 428 -7.06 1.10 -9.97
CA LEU A 428 -6.99 2.34 -9.19
C LEU A 428 -8.37 3.02 -9.08
N ARG A 429 -9.16 3.07 -10.17
CA ARG A 429 -10.53 3.59 -10.12
C ARG A 429 -11.40 2.74 -9.20
N TRP A 430 -11.32 1.42 -9.28
CA TRP A 430 -12.03 0.51 -8.39
C TRP A 430 -11.70 0.77 -6.92
N HIS A 431 -10.42 0.88 -6.57
CA HIS A 431 -9.99 1.12 -5.19
C HIS A 431 -10.32 2.53 -4.70
N ALA A 432 -10.27 3.53 -5.58
CA ALA A 432 -10.56 4.92 -5.25
C ALA A 432 -12.03 5.19 -4.94
N VAL A 433 -12.96 4.30 -5.35
CA VAL A 433 -14.39 4.42 -5.00
C VAL A 433 -14.60 4.45 -3.49
N VAL A 434 -13.79 3.72 -2.72
CA VAL A 434 -13.91 3.72 -1.26
C VAL A 434 -13.57 5.09 -0.66
N ILE A 435 -12.64 5.81 -1.27
CA ILE A 435 -12.22 7.16 -0.84
C ILE A 435 -13.23 8.23 -1.29
N ALA A 436 -13.83 8.05 -2.45
CA ALA A 436 -14.66 9.04 -3.11
C ALA A 436 -15.90 8.37 -3.75
N PRO A 437 -16.86 7.89 -2.94
CA PRO A 437 -18.05 7.26 -3.49
C PRO A 437 -18.84 8.28 -4.32
N PRO A 438 -19.42 7.87 -5.47
CA PRO A 438 -20.26 8.74 -6.28
C PRO A 438 -21.47 9.26 -5.49
N PRO A 439 -21.92 10.50 -5.73
CA PRO A 439 -23.13 11.02 -5.11
C PRO A 439 -24.34 10.13 -5.46
N ARG A 440 -25.19 9.84 -4.47
CA ARG A 440 -26.46 9.06 -4.61
C ARG A 440 -26.31 7.55 -4.84
N GLN A 441 -25.11 6.97 -4.71
CA GLN A 441 -24.92 5.52 -4.65
C GLN A 441 -24.44 5.10 -3.27
N THR A 442 -24.79 3.89 -2.85
CA THR A 442 -24.16 3.29 -1.66
C THR A 442 -22.72 2.89 -1.98
N LEU A 443 -21.88 2.80 -0.94
CA LEU A 443 -20.49 2.36 -1.10
C LEU A 443 -20.41 0.95 -1.73
N SER A 444 -21.28 0.04 -1.33
CA SER A 444 -21.32 -1.33 -1.85
C SER A 444 -21.71 -1.38 -3.33
N GLU A 445 -22.72 -0.60 -3.75
CA GLU A 445 -23.11 -0.49 -5.17
C GLU A 445 -21.98 0.06 -6.02
N ALA A 446 -21.39 1.18 -5.60
CA ALA A 446 -20.31 1.81 -6.35
C ALA A 446 -19.07 0.91 -6.43
N PHE A 447 -18.74 0.20 -5.35
CA PHE A 447 -17.62 -0.73 -5.31
C PHE A 447 -17.84 -1.93 -6.24
N LEU A 448 -19.04 -2.54 -6.21
CA LEU A 448 -19.40 -3.66 -7.09
C LEU A 448 -19.44 -3.23 -8.57
N GLN A 449 -19.97 -2.04 -8.85
CA GLN A 449 -19.94 -1.46 -10.20
C GLN A 449 -18.50 -1.34 -10.70
N ALA A 450 -17.61 -0.73 -9.91
CA ALA A 450 -16.23 -0.52 -10.35
C ALA A 450 -15.43 -1.83 -10.45
N ALA A 451 -15.70 -2.82 -9.58
CA ALA A 451 -15.14 -4.16 -9.68
C ALA A 451 -15.58 -4.86 -10.98
N ALA A 452 -16.86 -4.74 -11.35
CA ALA A 452 -17.40 -5.30 -12.59
C ALA A 452 -16.79 -4.61 -13.81
N GLU A 453 -16.70 -3.27 -13.81
CA GLU A 453 -16.05 -2.50 -14.88
C GLU A 453 -14.56 -2.86 -15.04
N PHE A 454 -13.83 -3.04 -13.93
CA PHE A 454 -12.46 -3.56 -13.95
C PHE A 454 -12.42 -4.93 -14.62
N THR A 455 -13.27 -5.86 -14.19
CA THR A 455 -13.31 -7.23 -14.72
C THR A 455 -13.65 -7.26 -16.21
N ARG A 456 -14.55 -6.39 -16.67
CA ARG A 456 -14.86 -6.24 -18.11
C ARG A 456 -13.64 -5.83 -18.92
N LEU A 457 -12.92 -4.79 -18.47
CA LEU A 457 -11.71 -4.33 -19.16
C LEU A 457 -10.60 -5.37 -19.06
N PHE A 458 -10.50 -6.06 -17.93
CA PHE A 458 -9.49 -7.10 -17.72
C PHE A 458 -9.69 -8.26 -18.70
N VAL A 459 -10.90 -8.80 -18.78
CA VAL A 459 -11.24 -9.91 -19.68
C VAL A 459 -11.29 -9.48 -21.14
N GLY A 460 -11.94 -8.36 -21.44
CA GLY A 460 -12.19 -7.92 -22.81
C GLY A 460 -10.99 -7.24 -23.49
N VAL A 461 -10.08 -6.61 -22.73
CA VAL A 461 -9.00 -5.80 -23.33
C VAL A 461 -7.63 -6.26 -22.84
N VAL A 462 -7.43 -6.34 -21.53
CA VAL A 462 -6.11 -6.62 -20.94
C VAL A 462 -5.64 -8.04 -21.29
N ILE A 463 -6.45 -9.07 -21.06
CA ILE A 463 -6.09 -10.47 -21.35
C ILE A 463 -5.72 -10.66 -22.83
N PRO A 464 -6.52 -10.21 -23.81
CA PRO A 464 -6.14 -10.29 -25.22
C PRO A 464 -4.82 -9.60 -25.55
N LEU A 465 -4.59 -8.40 -25.01
CA LEU A 465 -3.33 -7.67 -25.23
C LEU A 465 -2.14 -8.38 -24.59
N LEU A 466 -2.28 -8.91 -23.37
CA LEU A 466 -1.22 -9.70 -22.72
C LEU A 466 -0.90 -10.98 -23.49
N PHE A 467 -1.91 -11.63 -24.08
CA PHE A 467 -1.69 -12.80 -24.91
C PHE A 467 -0.85 -12.45 -26.14
N ILE A 468 -1.23 -11.40 -26.86
CA ILE A 468 -0.47 -10.91 -28.02
C ILE A 468 0.96 -10.51 -27.61
N SER A 469 1.10 -9.75 -26.51
CA SER A 469 2.39 -9.35 -25.97
C SER A 469 3.28 -10.54 -25.66
N ALA A 470 2.76 -11.56 -24.98
CA ALA A 470 3.50 -12.75 -24.62
C ALA A 470 3.93 -13.58 -25.85
N MET A 471 3.11 -13.62 -26.91
CA MET A 471 3.52 -14.24 -28.19
C MET A 471 4.66 -13.47 -28.85
N ILE A 472 4.61 -12.12 -28.82
CA ILE A 472 5.69 -11.27 -29.35
C ILE A 472 6.96 -11.43 -28.49
N GLU A 473 6.82 -11.50 -27.17
CA GLU A 473 7.92 -11.67 -26.23
C GLU A 473 8.61 -13.02 -26.37
N GLY A 474 7.85 -14.10 -26.54
CA GLY A 474 8.42 -15.44 -26.71
C GLY A 474 8.94 -15.71 -28.12
N PHE A 475 8.32 -15.21 -29.18
CA PHE A 475 8.70 -15.59 -30.55
C PHE A 475 9.45 -14.52 -31.34
N VAL A 476 9.18 -13.24 -31.11
CA VAL A 476 9.70 -12.14 -31.93
C VAL A 476 10.88 -11.45 -31.24
N THR A 477 10.73 -11.07 -29.97
CA THR A 477 11.78 -10.40 -29.18
C THR A 477 13.11 -11.15 -29.23
N PRO A 478 13.17 -12.49 -29.06
CA PRO A 478 14.43 -13.22 -29.09
C PRO A 478 15.12 -13.17 -30.44
N ARG A 479 14.38 -13.07 -31.56
CA ARG A 479 14.96 -12.94 -32.91
C ARG A 479 15.54 -11.55 -33.15
N ILE A 480 14.89 -10.51 -32.61
CA ILE A 480 15.38 -9.13 -32.70
C ILE A 480 16.67 -8.98 -31.89
N VAL A 481 16.76 -9.62 -30.72
CA VAL A 481 18.00 -9.64 -29.91
C VAL A 481 19.17 -10.22 -30.72
N VAL A 482 19.00 -11.38 -31.37
CA VAL A 482 20.04 -11.97 -32.21
C VAL A 482 20.37 -11.08 -33.41
N ALA A 483 19.36 -10.48 -34.07
CA ALA A 483 19.62 -9.61 -35.21
C ALA A 483 20.42 -8.33 -34.86
N LEU A 484 20.30 -7.83 -33.63
CA LEU A 484 20.99 -6.60 -33.20
C LEU A 484 22.32 -6.85 -32.47
N TYR A 485 22.47 -8.01 -31.80
CA TYR A 485 23.67 -8.34 -31.01
C TYR A 485 24.48 -9.52 -31.57
N GLY A 486 23.91 -10.35 -32.45
CA GLY A 486 24.52 -11.60 -32.94
C GLY A 486 25.56 -11.45 -34.06
N GLY A 487 25.74 -10.25 -34.62
CA GLY A 487 26.68 -9.97 -35.71
C GLY A 487 26.07 -10.04 -37.11
#